data_AF-A0A800DQ45-F1
#
_entry.id   AF-A0A800DQ45-F1
#
_cell.length_a   1.000
_cell.length_b   1.000
_cell.length_c   1.000
_cell.angle_alpha   90.00
_cell.angle_beta   90.00
_cell.angle_gamma   90.00
#
_symmetry.space_group_name_H-M   'P 1'
#
loop_
_entity.id
_entity.type
_entity.pdbx_description
1 polymer ?
#
loop_
_entity_poly.entity_id
_entity_poly.type
_entity_poly.pdbx_seq_one_letter_code
_entity_poly.pdbx_strand_id
1 'polypeptide(L)'
;MIDNRVKWNCIKFIESCQNPDGGFGTMPNLHSTMESTRFAVNTLNLLGEEIPNKIQTVEWVTSCQKRDGGFAPEPNSAGDLSSTYYAVRVLTIAGSVAQTETPEVWYTYCGIHCLKLIHF
;
A
#
# COMPACT_ATOMS: atom_id res chain seq x y z
N MET A 1 13.53 -22.69 -9.47
CA MET A 1 12.77 -21.65 -10.21
C MET A 1 11.32 -22.08 -10.26
N ILE A 2 10.37 -21.20 -9.94
CA ILE A 2 8.93 -21.50 -10.08
C ILE A 2 8.62 -21.64 -11.58
N ASP A 3 7.80 -22.64 -11.93
CA ASP A 3 7.33 -22.85 -13.30
C ASP A 3 6.57 -21.61 -13.82
N ASN A 4 6.84 -21.19 -15.06
CA ASN A 4 6.27 -19.96 -15.62
C ASN A 4 4.74 -20.00 -15.74
N ARG A 5 4.15 -21.18 -15.97
CA ARG A 5 2.70 -21.34 -16.04
C ARG A 5 2.09 -21.22 -14.64
N VAL A 6 2.75 -21.80 -13.63
CA VAL A 6 2.35 -21.63 -12.22
C VAL A 6 2.42 -20.15 -11.83
N LYS A 7 3.54 -19.48 -12.12
CA LYS A 7 3.71 -18.04 -11.85
C LYS A 7 2.59 -17.21 -12.50
N TRP A 8 2.31 -17.44 -13.79
CA TRP A 8 1.26 -16.72 -14.51
C TRP A 8 -0.14 -16.92 -13.88
N ASN A 9 -0.49 -18.17 -13.54
CA ASN A 9 -1.77 -18.48 -12.90
C ASN A 9 -1.91 -17.78 -11.53
N CYS A 10 -0.83 -17.76 -10.74
CA CYS A 10 -0.82 -17.06 -9.45
C CYS A 10 -1.06 -15.55 -9.60
N ILE A 11 -0.38 -14.91 -10.56
CA ILE A 11 -0.54 -13.47 -10.83
C ILE A 11 -1.99 -13.18 -11.22
N LYS A 12 -2.55 -13.95 -12.16
CA LYS A 12 -3.94 -13.75 -12.63
C LYS A 12 -4.96 -13.92 -11.52
N PHE A 13 -4.75 -14.89 -10.63
CA PHE A 13 -5.60 -15.06 -9.47
C PHE A 13 -5.53 -13.84 -8.53
N ILE A 14 -4.32 -13.37 -8.19
CA ILE A 14 -4.13 -12.18 -7.33
C ILE A 14 -4.78 -10.94 -7.96
N GLU A 15 -4.56 -10.70 -9.26
CA GLU A 15 -5.18 -9.58 -9.99
C GLU A 15 -6.71 -9.63 -9.90
N SER A 16 -7.33 -10.81 -10.04
CA SER A 16 -8.79 -10.97 -9.92
C SER A 16 -9.33 -10.76 -8.50
N CYS A 17 -8.46 -10.70 -7.50
CA CYS A 17 -8.85 -10.41 -6.12
C CYS A 17 -8.81 -8.90 -5.80
N GLN A 18 -8.30 -8.06 -6.71
CA GLN A 18 -8.30 -6.61 -6.50
C GLN A 18 -9.69 -6.03 -6.75
N ASN A 19 -10.15 -5.21 -5.81
CA ASN A 19 -11.43 -4.53 -5.89
C ASN A 19 -11.28 -3.10 -6.46
N PRO A 20 -12.37 -2.46 -6.93
CA PRO A 20 -12.33 -1.09 -7.45
C PRO A 20 -11.88 -0.03 -6.44
N ASP A 21 -11.90 -0.36 -5.15
CA ASP A 21 -11.40 0.51 -4.08
C ASP A 21 -9.87 0.50 -3.95
N GLY A 22 -9.17 -0.39 -4.68
CA GLY A 22 -7.72 -0.54 -4.68
C GLY A 22 -7.18 -1.62 -3.75
N GLY A 23 -7.98 -2.08 -2.79
CA GLY A 23 -7.64 -3.17 -1.88
C GLY A 23 -7.91 -4.56 -2.51
N PHE A 24 -7.53 -5.61 -1.78
CA PHE A 24 -7.72 -7.00 -2.24
C PHE A 24 -8.57 -7.79 -1.25
N GLY A 25 -9.42 -8.67 -1.78
CA GLY A 25 -10.11 -9.71 -1.03
C GLY A 25 -9.30 -11.02 -0.94
N THR A 26 -9.73 -11.95 -0.09
CA THR A 26 -9.14 -13.30 -0.01
C THR A 26 -9.46 -14.15 -1.24
N MET A 27 -10.56 -13.81 -1.94
CA MET A 27 -11.02 -14.41 -3.19
C MET A 27 -11.68 -13.32 -4.04
N PRO A 28 -11.83 -13.54 -5.36
CA PRO A 28 -12.55 -12.61 -6.22
C PRO A 28 -13.94 -12.30 -5.69
N ASN A 29 -14.33 -11.02 -5.74
CA ASN A 29 -15.61 -10.48 -5.27
C ASN A 29 -15.80 -10.45 -3.75
N LEU A 30 -14.80 -10.82 -2.95
CA LEU A 30 -14.82 -10.56 -1.50
C LEU A 30 -14.26 -9.18 -1.19
N HIS A 31 -14.75 -8.58 -0.10
CA HIS A 31 -14.37 -7.23 0.32
C HIS A 31 -12.87 -7.12 0.61
N SER A 32 -12.35 -5.92 0.43
CA SER A 32 -10.95 -5.59 0.68
C SER A 32 -10.63 -5.64 2.17
N THR A 33 -9.54 -6.32 2.54
CA THR A 33 -9.00 -6.28 3.91
C THR A 33 -7.51 -5.97 3.89
N MET A 34 -7.00 -5.39 4.99
CA MET A 34 -5.59 -5.02 5.10
C MET A 34 -4.70 -6.26 5.01
N GLU A 35 -5.15 -7.38 5.59
CA GLU A 35 -4.47 -8.67 5.54
C GLU A 35 -4.37 -9.21 4.11
N SER A 36 -5.50 -9.29 3.39
CA SER A 36 -5.56 -9.77 2.01
C SER A 36 -4.74 -8.89 1.07
N THR A 37 -4.84 -7.58 1.23
CA THR A 37 -4.05 -6.59 0.47
C THR A 37 -2.55 -6.81 0.70
N ARG A 38 -2.13 -7.03 1.94
CA ARG A 38 -0.73 -7.34 2.26
C ARG A 38 -0.28 -8.67 1.68
N PHE A 39 -1.11 -9.71 1.70
CA PHE A 39 -0.76 -10.99 1.08
C PHE A 39 -0.59 -10.87 -0.44
N ALA A 40 -1.51 -10.18 -1.11
CA ALA A 40 -1.43 -9.92 -2.55
C ALA A 40 -0.14 -9.18 -2.92
N VAL A 41 0.11 -8.04 -2.28
CA VAL A 41 1.29 -7.18 -2.55
C VAL A 41 2.60 -7.92 -2.25
N ASN A 42 2.69 -8.62 -1.12
CA ASN A 42 3.89 -9.41 -0.80
C ASN A 42 4.13 -10.53 -1.81
N THR A 43 3.07 -11.21 -2.25
CA THR A 43 3.20 -12.32 -3.19
C THR A 43 3.68 -11.81 -4.55
N LEU A 44 3.13 -10.70 -5.04
CA LEU A 44 3.60 -10.06 -6.27
C LEU A 44 5.07 -9.63 -6.16
N ASN A 45 5.46 -9.02 -5.05
CA ASN A 45 6.85 -8.63 -4.80
C ASN A 45 7.80 -9.84 -4.79
N LEU A 46 7.41 -10.95 -4.16
CA LEU A 46 8.19 -12.20 -4.17
C LEU A 46 8.31 -12.83 -5.57
N LEU A 47 7.30 -12.62 -6.42
CA LEU A 47 7.31 -13.05 -7.82
C LEU A 47 8.07 -12.08 -8.73
N GLY A 48 8.52 -10.92 -8.23
CA GLY A 48 9.17 -9.87 -9.00
C GLY A 48 8.22 -9.11 -9.92
N GLU A 49 6.94 -9.00 -9.52
CA GLU A 49 5.88 -8.35 -10.29
C GLU A 49 5.43 -7.04 -9.62
N GLU A 50 4.88 -6.15 -10.42
CA GLU A 50 4.33 -4.87 -9.93
C GLU A 50 2.96 -5.05 -9.28
N ILE A 51 2.60 -4.09 -8.41
CA ILE A 51 1.26 -4.01 -7.82
C ILE A 51 0.28 -3.46 -8.88
N PRO A 52 -0.78 -4.20 -9.24
CA PRO A 52 -1.80 -3.68 -10.15
C PRO A 52 -2.52 -2.50 -9.49
N ASN A 53 -2.81 -1.45 -10.26
CA ASN A 53 -3.44 -0.22 -9.76
C ASN A 53 -2.76 0.34 -8.49
N LYS A 54 -1.42 0.27 -8.42
CA LYS A 54 -0.60 0.63 -7.24
C LYS A 54 -1.05 1.89 -6.51
N ILE A 55 -1.40 2.96 -7.24
CA ILE A 55 -1.86 4.23 -6.67
C ILE A 55 -3.13 4.02 -5.84
N GLN A 56 -4.13 3.33 -6.38
CA GLN A 56 -5.38 3.02 -5.68
C GLN A 56 -5.13 2.13 -4.46
N THR A 57 -4.19 1.17 -4.55
CA THR A 57 -3.79 0.38 -3.39
C THR A 57 -3.18 1.24 -2.28
N VAL A 58 -2.33 2.21 -2.62
CA VAL A 58 -1.75 3.15 -1.64
C VAL A 58 -2.84 4.03 -1.02
N GLU A 59 -3.77 4.54 -1.83
CA GLU A 59 -4.90 5.35 -1.36
C GLU A 59 -5.80 4.54 -0.40
N TRP A 60 -6.12 3.30 -0.75
CA TRP A 60 -6.91 2.39 0.08
C TRP A 60 -6.25 2.11 1.42
N VAL A 61 -4.95 1.76 1.43
CA VAL A 61 -4.20 1.52 2.66
C VAL A 61 -4.11 2.78 3.52
N THR A 62 -3.91 3.94 2.90
CA THR A 62 -3.86 5.24 3.59
C THR A 62 -5.22 5.60 4.21
N SER A 63 -6.33 5.24 3.55
CA SER A 63 -7.67 5.45 4.10
C SER A 63 -7.95 4.65 5.39
N CYS A 64 -7.16 3.60 5.65
CA CYS A 64 -7.23 2.81 6.88
C CYS A 64 -6.39 3.42 8.03
N GLN A 65 -5.63 4.49 7.77
CA GLN A 65 -4.79 5.12 8.78
C GLN A 65 -5.62 5.88 9.83
N LYS A 66 -5.19 5.80 11.09
CA LYS A 66 -5.81 6.47 12.23
C LYS A 66 -5.01 7.72 12.63
N ARG A 67 -5.64 8.59 13.42
CA ARG A 67 -5.05 9.86 13.88
C ARG A 67 -3.79 9.68 14.72
N ASP A 68 -3.65 8.54 15.40
CA ASP A 68 -2.49 8.18 16.20
C ASP A 68 -1.36 7.52 15.38
N GLY A 69 -1.53 7.41 14.05
CA GLY A 69 -0.58 6.79 13.13
C GLY A 69 -0.75 5.29 12.96
N GLY A 70 -1.57 4.62 13.77
CA GLY A 70 -1.91 3.21 13.59
C GLY A 70 -2.78 2.98 12.36
N PHE A 71 -2.98 1.72 11.96
CA PHE A 71 -3.87 1.35 10.86
C PHE A 71 -4.92 0.34 11.31
N ALA A 72 -6.07 0.41 10.66
CA ALA A 72 -7.21 -0.46 10.85
C ALA A 72 -7.28 -1.56 9.76
N PRO A 73 -7.98 -2.68 10.02
CA PRO A 73 -8.10 -3.77 9.06
C PRO A 73 -8.93 -3.40 7.82
N GLU A 74 -9.81 -2.42 7.96
CA GLU A 74 -10.65 -1.85 6.91
C GLU A 74 -10.97 -0.37 7.21
N PRO A 75 -11.37 0.44 6.22
CA PRO A 75 -11.77 1.81 6.46
C PRO A 75 -12.87 1.92 7.53
N ASN A 76 -12.81 2.97 8.35
CA ASN A 76 -13.77 3.24 9.43
C ASN A 76 -13.79 2.24 10.61
N SER A 77 -12.89 1.27 10.66
CA SER A 77 -12.74 0.37 11.82
C SER A 77 -11.68 0.87 12.82
N ALA A 78 -11.56 0.18 13.96
CA ALA A 78 -10.58 0.48 14.99
C ALA A 78 -9.17 0.04 14.55
N GLY A 79 -8.15 0.81 14.92
CA GLY A 79 -6.76 0.46 14.64
C GLY A 79 -6.30 -0.73 15.47
N ASP A 80 -5.41 -1.55 14.90
CA ASP A 80 -4.78 -2.65 15.60
C ASP A 80 -3.32 -2.85 15.15
N LEU A 81 -2.55 -3.60 15.94
CA LEU A 81 -1.12 -3.80 15.71
C LEU A 81 -0.82 -4.58 14.42
N SER A 82 -1.64 -5.59 14.11
CA SER A 82 -1.47 -6.45 12.93
C SER A 82 -1.70 -5.64 11.65
N SER A 83 -2.81 -4.90 11.60
CA SER A 83 -3.17 -4.01 10.50
C SER A 83 -2.15 -2.90 10.31
N THR A 84 -1.60 -2.35 11.40
CA THR A 84 -0.48 -1.41 11.36
C THR A 84 0.76 -2.00 10.69
N TYR A 85 1.18 -3.20 11.09
CA TYR A 85 2.30 -3.89 10.45
C TYR A 85 2.01 -4.19 8.97
N TYR A 86 0.80 -4.65 8.64
CA TYR A 86 0.41 -4.97 7.26
C TYR A 86 0.44 -3.75 6.35
N ALA A 87 -0.14 -2.63 6.79
CA ALA A 87 -0.16 -1.38 6.06
C ALA A 87 1.25 -0.86 5.77
N VAL A 88 2.12 -0.80 6.80
CA VAL A 88 3.52 -0.36 6.64
C VAL A 88 4.25 -1.25 5.65
N ARG A 89 4.01 -2.58 5.66
CA ARG A 89 4.60 -3.49 4.68
C ARG A 89 4.16 -3.21 3.26
N VAL A 90 2.86 -2.98 3.03
CA VAL A 90 2.33 -2.63 1.70
C VAL A 90 2.94 -1.32 1.20
N LEU A 91 2.92 -0.28 2.03
CA LEU A 91 3.46 1.04 1.67
C LEU A 91 4.96 0.96 1.35
N THR A 92 5.73 0.19 2.13
CA THR A 92 7.17 -0.02 1.90
C THR A 92 7.42 -0.63 0.51
N ILE A 93 6.66 -1.67 0.13
CA ILE A 93 6.80 -2.32 -1.19
C ILE A 93 6.32 -1.38 -2.31
N ALA A 94 5.26 -0.62 -2.08
CA ALA A 94 4.75 0.35 -3.03
C ALA A 94 5.69 1.56 -3.26
N GLY A 95 6.73 1.72 -2.43
CA GLY A 95 7.62 2.88 -2.43
C GLY A 95 6.94 4.15 -1.88
N SER A 96 5.95 3.98 -0.99
CA SER A 96 5.20 5.05 -0.34
C SER A 96 5.51 5.08 1.16
N VAL A 97 5.39 6.25 1.77
CA VAL A 97 5.57 6.43 3.22
C VAL A 97 4.25 6.71 3.90
N ALA A 98 4.00 6.06 5.04
CA ALA A 98 2.86 6.39 5.88
C ALA A 98 2.96 7.84 6.34
N GLN A 99 1.86 8.60 6.28
CA GLN A 99 1.85 9.97 6.77
C GLN A 99 1.93 9.94 8.29
N THR A 100 3.05 10.39 8.85
CA THR A 100 3.30 10.33 10.30
C THR A 100 2.97 11.63 11.02
N GLU A 101 2.50 12.66 10.32
CA GLU A 101 2.37 14.01 10.86
C GLU A 101 0.92 14.47 10.98
N THR A 102 0.57 14.95 12.18
CA THR A 102 -0.62 15.78 12.41
C THR A 102 -0.54 17.06 11.58
N PRO A 103 -1.67 17.65 11.10
CA PRO A 103 -1.68 18.80 10.16
C PRO A 103 -1.05 20.12 10.63
N GLU A 104 -0.23 20.19 11.68
CA GLU A 104 0.31 21.45 12.22
C GLU A 104 1.70 21.84 11.69
N VAL A 105 2.33 21.07 10.81
CA VAL A 105 3.70 21.34 10.31
C VAL A 105 3.79 21.40 8.78
N TRP A 106 2.85 22.07 8.12
CA TRP A 106 2.87 22.25 6.66
C TRP A 106 3.86 23.29 6.11
N TYR A 107 4.73 23.90 6.92
CA TYR A 107 5.55 25.04 6.47
C TYR A 107 7.01 24.78 6.10
N THR A 108 7.54 23.54 6.08
CA THR A 108 9.00 23.41 5.83
C THR A 108 9.45 22.34 4.82
N TYR A 109 8.58 21.47 4.31
CA TYR A 109 9.02 20.39 3.40
C TYR A 109 8.51 20.47 1.95
N CYS A 110 8.12 21.67 1.49
CA CYS A 110 7.99 21.95 0.06
C CYS A 110 9.14 22.88 -0.37
N GLY A 111 10.33 22.31 -0.62
CA GLY A 111 11.53 23.12 -0.83
C GLY A 111 12.75 22.40 -1.40
N ILE A 112 12.60 21.34 -2.19
CA ILE A 112 13.67 20.91 -3.11
C ILE A 112 13.17 21.03 -4.54
N HIS A 113 13.30 22.25 -5.07
CA HIS A 113 13.83 22.53 -6.40
C HIS A 113 14.10 24.03 -6.55
N CYS A 114 15.35 24.44 -6.34
CA CYS A 114 15.96 25.49 -7.15
C CYS A 114 17.48 25.46 -7.00
N LEU A 115 18.12 24.68 -7.88
CA LEU A 115 19.45 24.98 -8.35
C LEU A 115 19.48 26.44 -8.84
N LYS A 116 20.23 27.31 -8.14
CA LYS A 116 21.11 28.37 -8.67
C LYS A 116 21.44 29.36 -7.55
N LEU A 117 22.66 29.32 -7.03
CA LEU A 117 23.68 30.37 -7.25
C LEU A 117 24.86 30.11 -6.31
N ILE A 118 26.01 29.86 -6.93
CA ILE A 118 27.33 29.82 -6.31
C ILE A 118 28.01 31.14 -6.67
N HIS A 119 28.76 31.69 -5.72
CA HIS A 119 29.79 32.71 -5.79
C HIS A 119 29.41 34.21 -5.76
N PHE A 120 29.88 34.80 -4.63
CA PHE A 120 30.02 36.20 -4.19
C PHE A 120 28.74 36.94 -3.82
#